data_AF-A0A327JL03-F1
#
_entry.id   AF-A0A327JL03-F1
#
_cell.length_a   1.000
_cell.length_b   1.000
_cell.length_c   1.000
_cell.angle_alpha   90.00
_cell.angle_beta   90.00
_cell.angle_gamma   90.00
#
_symmetry.space_group_name_H-M   'P 1'
#
loop_
_entity.id
_entity.type
_entity.pdbx_description
1 polymer ?
#
loop_
_entity_poly.entity_id
_entity_poly.type
_entity_poly.pdbx_seq_one_letter_code
_entity_poly.pdbx_strand_id
1 'polypeptide(L)'
;MALTLSEELRRTFDRVALRHEAHGIQSPHQWRRADDLMQRCDKAVAREEHLFRTNYATRVEVARRRIINEAGAPKRTLRHPWAIHDRFSPADTLRQAEREVRAAHHARLDKIRDFEARELGKIVKQSMRENNLRGDLRLAFRRSTNRRSGKDRRKGPAR
;
A
#
# COMPACT_ATOMS: atom_id res chain seq x y z
N MET A 1 -3.50 -2.54 16.25
CA MET A 1 -2.42 -3.39 16.78
C MET A 1 -1.14 -2.93 16.10
N ALA A 2 -0.07 -2.68 16.85
CA ALA A 2 1.22 -2.37 16.24
C ALA A 2 1.68 -3.61 15.46
N LEU A 3 2.15 -3.41 14.23
CA LEU A 3 2.73 -4.50 13.44
C LEU A 3 4.02 -4.94 14.14
N THR A 4 4.33 -6.23 14.01
CA THR A 4 5.65 -6.71 14.43
C THR A 4 6.71 -6.15 13.47
N LEU A 5 7.93 -5.90 13.97
CA LEU A 5 9.03 -5.38 13.14
C LEU A 5 9.23 -6.21 11.85
N SER A 6 9.06 -7.52 11.94
CA SER A 6 9.12 -8.45 10.80
C SER A 6 8.01 -8.20 9.77
N GLU A 7 6.78 -7.87 10.20
CA GLU A 7 5.68 -7.53 9.29
C GLU A 7 5.91 -6.19 8.59
N GLU A 8 6.44 -5.19 9.30
CA GLU A 8 6.80 -3.89 8.70
C GLU A 8 7.90 -4.06 7.64
N LEU A 9 8.96 -4.80 7.97
CA LEU A 9 10.02 -5.13 7.02
C LEU A 9 9.44 -5.84 5.81
N ARG A 10 8.62 -6.88 6.00
CA ARG A 10 8.00 -7.61 4.90
C ARG A 10 7.18 -6.69 3.99
N ARG A 11 6.33 -5.81 4.54
CA ARG A 11 5.53 -4.87 3.74
C ARG A 11 6.40 -3.90 2.93
N THR A 12 7.49 -3.40 3.53
CA THR A 12 8.40 -2.50 2.81
C THR A 12 9.11 -3.22 1.67
N PHE A 13 9.60 -4.44 1.90
CA PHE A 13 10.22 -5.27 0.87
C PHE A 13 9.22 -5.66 -0.23
N ASP A 14 8.02 -6.11 0.12
CA ASP A 14 6.96 -6.47 -0.85
C ASP A 14 6.64 -5.28 -1.76
N ARG A 15 6.55 -4.07 -1.20
CA ARG A 15 6.32 -2.85 -2.00
C ARG A 15 7.47 -2.54 -2.94
N VAL A 16 8.72 -2.63 -2.46
CA VAL A 16 9.91 -2.38 -3.29
C VAL A 16 10.02 -3.42 -4.40
N ALA A 17 9.76 -4.70 -4.09
CA ALA A 17 9.72 -5.77 -5.07
C ALA A 17 8.65 -5.50 -6.15
N LEU A 18 7.45 -5.07 -5.76
CA LEU A 18 6.40 -4.71 -6.71
C LEU A 18 6.77 -3.52 -7.61
N ARG A 19 7.45 -2.50 -7.07
CA ARG A 19 7.98 -1.39 -7.89
C ARG A 19 9.02 -1.89 -8.90
N HIS A 20 9.93 -2.74 -8.46
CA HIS A 20 10.92 -3.36 -9.35
C HIS A 20 10.25 -4.20 -10.44
N GLU A 21 9.27 -5.04 -10.10
CA GLU A 21 8.49 -5.82 -11.08
C GLU A 21 7.70 -4.93 -12.06
N ALA A 22 7.16 -3.82 -11.58
CA ALA A 22 6.43 -2.86 -12.42
C ALA A 22 7.33 -2.21 -13.49
N HIS A 23 8.62 -2.01 -13.20
CA HIS A 23 9.59 -1.56 -14.22
C HIS A 23 9.85 -2.62 -15.31
N GLY A 24 9.59 -3.90 -15.03
CA GLY A 24 9.69 -5.00 -16.00
C GLY A 24 8.48 -5.15 -16.93
N ILE A 25 7.44 -4.31 -16.79
CA ILE A 25 6.23 -4.36 -17.62
C ILE A 25 6.56 -3.95 -19.06
N GLN A 26 6.30 -4.85 -20.01
CA GLN A 26 6.56 -4.61 -21.44
C GLN A 26 5.45 -3.83 -22.15
N SER A 27 4.23 -3.83 -21.62
CA SER A 27 3.08 -3.17 -22.24
C SER A 27 3.08 -1.67 -21.94
N PRO A 28 3.17 -0.78 -22.96
CA PRO A 28 3.30 0.67 -22.73
C PRO A 28 2.15 1.27 -21.93
N HIS A 29 0.91 0.80 -22.16
CA HIS A 29 -0.27 1.28 -21.43
C HIS A 29 -0.23 0.88 -19.94
N GLN A 30 0.15 -0.37 -19.64
CA GLN A 30 0.24 -0.85 -18.26
C GLN A 30 1.40 -0.18 -17.52
N TRP A 31 2.52 0.05 -18.21
CA TRP A 31 3.66 0.76 -17.66
C TRP A 31 3.28 2.20 -17.27
N ARG A 32 2.62 2.95 -18.17
CA ARG A 32 2.12 4.31 -17.84
C ARG A 32 1.17 4.29 -16.65
N ARG A 33 0.26 3.32 -16.60
CA ARG A 33 -0.68 3.18 -15.48
C ARG A 33 0.04 2.92 -14.15
N ALA A 34 1.11 2.11 -14.16
CA ALA A 34 1.92 1.84 -12.99
C ALA A 34 2.71 3.09 -12.56
N ASP A 35 3.33 3.79 -13.51
CA ASP A 35 4.10 5.02 -13.25
C ASP A 35 3.20 6.13 -12.69
N ASP A 36 2.04 6.38 -13.29
CA ASP A 36 1.05 7.34 -12.80
C ASP A 36 0.60 7.03 -11.37
N LEU A 37 0.39 5.74 -11.06
CA LEU A 37 0.01 5.28 -9.73
C LEU A 37 1.13 5.57 -8.72
N MET A 38 2.37 5.21 -9.06
CA MET A 38 3.55 5.43 -8.22
C MET A 38 3.74 6.93 -7.94
N GLN A 39 3.71 7.77 -8.98
CA GLN A 39 3.85 9.22 -8.84
C GLN A 39 2.73 9.84 -7.99
N ARG A 40 1.49 9.38 -8.12
CA ARG A 40 0.37 9.83 -7.28
C ARG A 40 0.59 9.47 -5.82
N CYS A 41 1.06 8.27 -5.54
CA CYS A 41 1.36 7.83 -4.17
C CYS A 41 2.53 8.62 -3.57
N ASP A 42 3.60 8.85 -4.33
CA ASP A 42 4.75 9.65 -3.88
C ASP A 42 4.34 11.10 -3.57
N LYS A 43 3.51 11.72 -4.43
CA LYS A 43 2.93 13.05 -4.17
C LYS A 43 2.05 13.06 -2.91
N ALA A 44 1.27 11.99 -2.68
CA ALA A 44 0.43 11.88 -1.49
C ALA A 44 1.25 11.75 -0.20
N VAL A 45 2.34 10.97 -0.23
CA VAL A 45 3.29 10.85 0.88
C VAL A 45 3.93 12.21 1.17
N ALA A 46 4.49 12.87 0.15
CA ALA A 46 5.12 14.18 0.31
C ALA A 46 4.14 15.23 0.86
N ARG A 47 2.88 15.20 0.40
CA ARG A 47 1.83 16.09 0.91
C ARG A 47 1.50 15.80 2.38
N GLU A 48 1.34 14.54 2.79
CA GLU A 48 1.04 14.21 4.19
C GLU A 48 2.23 14.53 5.10
N GLU A 49 3.48 14.31 4.66
CA GLU A 49 4.68 14.74 5.38
C GLU A 49 4.73 16.25 5.58
N HIS A 50 4.46 17.01 4.51
CA HIS A 50 4.39 18.46 4.59
C HIS A 50 3.28 18.93 5.55
N LEU A 51 2.07 18.39 5.42
CA LEU A 51 0.94 18.72 6.30
C LEU A 51 1.21 18.34 7.76
N PHE A 52 1.92 17.24 8.00
CA PHE A 52 2.33 16.82 9.32
C PHE A 52 3.31 17.81 9.93
N ARG A 53 4.36 18.20 9.20
CA ARG A 53 5.36 19.17 9.68
C ARG A 53 4.74 20.54 9.94
N THR A 54 3.96 21.07 9.00
CA THR A 54 3.39 22.42 9.09
C THR A 54 2.34 22.52 10.20
N ASN A 55 1.52 21.49 10.40
CA ASN A 55 0.41 21.54 11.35
C ASN A 55 0.67 20.74 12.64
N TYR A 56 1.91 20.33 12.90
CA TYR A 56 2.23 19.43 14.03
C TYR A 56 1.77 20.03 15.36
N ALA A 57 2.21 21.24 15.66
CA ALA A 57 1.88 21.94 16.90
C ALA A 57 0.36 22.09 17.09
N THR A 58 -0.33 22.58 16.06
CA THR A 58 -1.79 22.75 16.09
C THR A 58 -2.52 21.42 16.29
N ARG A 59 -2.07 20.34 15.64
CA ARG A 59 -2.66 19.00 15.81
C ARG A 59 -2.45 18.46 17.23
N VAL A 60 -1.27 18.68 17.82
CA VAL A 60 -0.97 18.28 19.20
C VAL A 60 -1.83 19.06 20.20
N GLU A 61 -2.00 20.36 20.01
CA GLU A 61 -2.89 21.17 20.87
C GLU A 61 -4.34 20.72 20.80
N VAL A 62 -4.85 20.44 19.60
CA VAL A 62 -6.22 19.92 19.41
C VAL A 62 -6.37 18.55 20.08
N ALA A 63 -5.41 17.64 19.92
CA ALA A 63 -5.42 16.34 20.57
C ALA A 63 -5.37 16.47 22.10
N ARG A 64 -4.53 17.37 22.63
CA ARG A 64 -4.45 17.67 24.06
C ARG A 64 -5.77 18.19 24.60
N ARG A 65 -6.41 19.16 23.93
CA ARG A 65 -7.73 19.68 24.31
C ARG A 65 -8.79 18.58 24.31
N ARG A 66 -8.75 17.68 23.32
CA ARG A 66 -9.65 16.53 23.26
C ARG A 66 -9.48 15.60 24.46
N ILE A 67 -8.24 15.25 24.82
CA ILE A 67 -7.96 14.41 26.01
C ILE A 67 -8.49 15.07 27.29
N ILE A 68 -8.30 16.38 27.44
CA ILE A 68 -8.83 17.16 28.58
C ILE A 68 -10.37 17.09 28.61
N ASN A 69 -11.02 17.34 27.47
CA ASN A 69 -12.48 17.32 27.37
C ASN A 69 -13.08 15.93 27.62
N GLU A 70 -12.42 14.88 27.14
CA GLU A 70 -12.82 13.49 27.41
C GLU A 70 -12.65 13.14 28.90
N ALA A 71 -11.59 13.62 29.55
CA ALA A 71 -11.38 13.42 30.98
C ALA A 71 -12.42 14.14 31.86
N GLY A 72 -12.90 15.30 31.43
CA GLY A 72 -13.93 16.10 32.12
C GLY A 72 -15.38 15.78 31.73
N ALA A 73 -15.63 14.78 30.88
CA ALA A 73 -16.98 14.48 30.39
C ALA A 73 -17.91 13.94 31.51
N PRO A 74 -19.17 14.42 31.60
CA PRO A 74 -20.08 14.09 32.71
C PRO A 74 -20.54 12.63 32.75
N LYS A 75 -20.30 11.85 31.69
CA LYS A 75 -20.65 10.42 31.60
C LYS A 75 -19.52 9.48 32.06
N ARG A 76 -18.48 10.01 32.71
CA ARG A 76 -17.37 9.18 33.20
C ARG A 76 -17.88 8.37 34.39
N THR A 77 -17.86 7.04 34.29
CA THR A 77 -18.02 6.14 35.44
C THR A 77 -16.86 6.42 36.39
N LEU A 78 -17.13 7.24 37.42
CA LEU A 78 -16.18 7.55 38.48
C LEU A 78 -15.74 6.22 39.12
N ARG A 79 -14.47 5.86 38.94
CA ARG A 79 -13.90 4.69 39.60
C ARG A 79 -13.91 4.92 41.11
N HIS A 80 -14.09 3.84 41.87
CA HIS A 80 -14.22 3.82 43.33
C HIS A 80 -13.16 4.69 44.04
N PRO A 81 -13.45 5.28 45.22
CA PRO A 81 -12.61 6.28 45.89
C PRO A 81 -11.17 5.89 46.24
N TRP A 82 -10.78 4.61 46.17
CA TRP A 82 -9.39 4.20 46.37
C TRP A 82 -8.54 4.31 45.08
N ALA A 83 -9.18 4.55 43.93
CA ALA A 83 -8.54 4.81 42.63
C ALA A 83 -8.36 6.33 42.35
N ILE A 84 -8.42 7.18 43.39
CA ILE A 84 -8.26 8.66 43.34
C ILE A 84 -6.79 9.06 43.14
N HIS A 85 -6.13 8.43 42.18
CA HIS A 85 -4.92 8.97 41.57
C HIS A 85 -5.17 9.20 40.09
N ASP A 86 -6.29 9.85 39.75
CA ASP A 86 -6.42 10.53 38.46
C ASP A 86 -5.57 11.81 38.51
N ARG A 87 -4.24 11.63 38.64
CA ARG A 87 -3.28 12.72 38.59
C ARG A 87 -3.18 13.13 37.12
N PHE A 88 -4.09 14.00 36.70
CA PHE A 88 -4.06 14.60 35.39
C PHE A 88 -2.81 15.47 35.26
N SER A 89 -1.71 14.87 34.86
CA SER A 89 -0.41 15.50 34.71
C SER A 89 -0.34 16.23 33.36
N PRO A 90 -0.10 17.55 33.34
CA PRO A 90 0.03 18.31 32.09
C PRO A 90 1.11 17.75 31.16
N ALA A 91 2.19 17.20 31.74
CA ALA A 91 3.28 16.59 30.97
C ALA A 91 2.86 15.28 30.31
N ASP A 92 2.10 14.43 31.01
CA ASP A 92 1.69 13.13 30.48
C ASP A 92 0.61 13.28 29.42
N THR A 93 -0.29 14.25 29.58
CA THR A 93 -1.31 14.57 28.57
C THR A 93 -0.70 15.13 27.29
N LEU A 94 0.37 15.94 27.40
CA LEU A 94 1.13 16.39 26.24
C LEU A 94 1.82 15.23 25.51
N ARG A 95 2.52 14.35 26.24
CA ARG A 95 3.16 13.16 25.65
C ARG A 95 2.15 12.25 24.96
N GLN A 96 0.99 12.05 25.57
CA GLN A 96 -0.09 11.25 25.00
C GLN A 96 -0.63 11.90 23.71
N ALA A 97 -0.86 13.21 23.71
CA ALA A 97 -1.29 13.94 22.51
C ALA A 97 -0.27 13.84 21.37
N GLU A 98 1.03 14.00 21.66
CA GLU A 98 2.10 13.84 20.67
C GLU A 98 2.13 12.42 20.10
N ARG A 99 1.96 11.40 20.95
CA ARG A 99 1.91 10.00 20.55
C ARG A 99 0.73 9.73 19.63
N GLU A 100 -0.46 10.24 19.95
CA GLU A 100 -1.66 10.08 19.13
C GLU A 100 -1.49 10.74 17.76
N VAL A 101 -0.94 11.95 17.71
CA VAL A 101 -0.68 12.66 16.46
C VAL A 101 0.32 11.91 15.58
N ARG A 102 1.42 11.39 16.16
CA ARG A 102 2.40 10.56 15.44
C ARG A 102 1.77 9.26 14.94
N ALA A 103 1.04 8.55 15.80
CA ALA A 103 0.37 7.31 15.44
C ALA A 103 -0.65 7.53 14.30
N ALA A 104 -1.43 8.60 14.36
CA ALA A 104 -2.38 8.96 13.30
C ALA A 104 -1.67 9.28 11.98
N HIS A 105 -0.52 9.96 12.02
CA HIS A 105 0.29 10.24 10.84
C HIS A 105 0.84 8.96 10.21
N HIS A 106 1.47 8.08 11.01
CA HIS A 106 1.97 6.80 10.51
C HIS A 106 0.85 5.95 9.90
N ALA A 107 -0.31 5.88 10.56
CA ALA A 107 -1.47 5.17 10.01
C ALA A 107 -1.95 5.71 8.65
N ARG A 108 -1.80 7.01 8.38
CA ARG A 108 -2.11 7.59 7.07
C ARG A 108 -1.07 7.19 6.02
N LEU A 109 0.21 7.25 6.36
CA LEU A 109 1.28 6.80 5.47
C LEU A 109 1.13 5.32 5.11
N ASP A 110 0.80 4.48 6.09
CA ASP A 110 0.60 3.05 5.86
C ASP A 110 -0.60 2.77 4.97
N LYS A 111 -1.69 3.53 5.09
CA LYS A 111 -2.82 3.45 4.13
C LYS A 111 -2.41 3.78 2.70
N ILE A 112 -1.55 4.78 2.51
CA ILE A 112 -1.04 5.13 1.17
C ILE A 112 -0.18 3.98 0.62
N ARG A 113 0.71 3.41 1.46
CA ARG A 113 1.58 2.29 1.09
C ARG A 113 0.81 1.01 0.77
N ASP A 114 -0.18 0.67 1.60
CA ASP A 114 -1.03 -0.50 1.41
C ASP A 114 -1.90 -0.35 0.14
N PHE A 115 -2.40 0.86 -0.13
CA PHE A 115 -3.11 1.17 -1.39
C PHE A 115 -2.20 0.98 -2.60
N GLU A 116 -0.98 1.52 -2.55
CA GLU A 116 0.02 1.41 -3.60
C GLU A 116 0.33 -0.06 -3.90
N ALA A 117 0.72 -0.84 -2.89
CA ALA A 117 1.07 -2.24 -3.05
C ALA A 117 -0.08 -3.07 -3.64
N ARG A 118 -1.31 -2.82 -3.18
CA ARG A 118 -2.50 -3.53 -3.67
C ARG A 118 -2.79 -3.22 -5.14
N GLU A 119 -2.79 -1.95 -5.54
CA GLU A 119 -3.10 -1.57 -6.92
C GLU A 119 -1.95 -1.92 -7.88
N LEU A 120 -0.70 -1.71 -7.46
CA LEU A 120 0.47 -2.07 -8.26
C LEU A 120 0.54 -3.59 -8.48
N GLY A 121 0.26 -4.37 -7.43
CA GLY A 121 0.17 -5.83 -7.53
C GLY A 121 -0.90 -6.32 -8.51
N LYS A 122 -2.01 -5.61 -8.67
CA LYS A 122 -3.01 -5.94 -9.72
C LYS A 122 -2.46 -5.70 -11.11
N ILE A 123 -1.78 -4.56 -11.33
CA ILE A 123 -1.20 -4.20 -12.63
C ILE A 123 -0.12 -5.21 -13.03
N VAL A 124 0.79 -5.55 -12.11
CA VAL A 124 1.85 -6.53 -12.35
C VAL A 124 1.27 -7.90 -12.68
N LYS A 125 0.32 -8.41 -11.87
CA LYS A 125 -0.36 -9.69 -12.13
C LYS A 125 -1.06 -9.72 -13.49
N GLN A 126 -1.73 -8.62 -13.87
CA GLN A 126 -2.37 -8.51 -15.17
C GLN A 126 -1.32 -8.57 -16.30
N SER A 127 -0.21 -7.85 -16.16
CA SER A 127 0.87 -7.85 -17.15
C SER A 127 1.50 -9.23 -17.32
N MET A 128 1.79 -9.92 -16.21
CA MET A 128 2.30 -11.29 -16.24
C MET A 128 1.34 -12.24 -16.95
N ARG A 129 0.04 -12.15 -16.68
CA ARG A 129 -0.98 -12.97 -17.34
C ARG A 129 -1.03 -12.72 -18.85
N GLU A 130 -1.00 -11.47 -19.28
CA GLU A 130 -1.00 -11.11 -20.70
C GLU A 130 0.28 -11.59 -21.42
N ASN A 131 1.44 -11.46 -20.77
CA ASN A 131 2.71 -11.95 -21.30
C ASN A 131 2.73 -13.48 -21.44
N ASN A 132 2.21 -14.20 -20.45
CA ASN A 132 2.11 -15.66 -20.49
C ASN A 132 1.18 -16.12 -21.62
N LEU A 133 0.01 -15.48 -21.77
CA LEU A 133 -0.92 -15.78 -22.87
C LEU A 133 -0.29 -15.52 -24.25
N ARG A 134 0.49 -14.45 -24.41
CA ARG A 134 1.24 -14.20 -25.65
C ARG A 134 2.27 -15.28 -25.92
N GLY A 135 2.95 -15.77 -24.89
CA GLY A 135 3.89 -16.90 -24.98
C GLY A 135 3.21 -18.17 -25.47
N ASP A 136 2.08 -18.54 -24.86
CA ASP A 136 1.31 -19.73 -25.19
C ASP A 136 0.73 -19.68 -26.61
N LEU A 137 0.16 -18.53 -27.01
CA LEU A 137 -0.36 -18.33 -28.37
C LEU A 137 0.75 -18.43 -29.41
N ARG A 138 1.94 -17.89 -29.12
CA ARG A 138 3.12 -18.00 -30.00
C ARG A 138 3.58 -19.45 -30.15
N LEU A 139 3.57 -20.22 -29.05
CA LEU A 139 3.88 -21.65 -29.07
C LEU A 139 2.84 -22.46 -29.85
N ALA A 140 1.55 -22.18 -29.66
CA ALA A 140 0.45 -22.83 -30.38
C ALA A 140 0.51 -22.54 -31.89
N PHE A 141 0.77 -21.28 -32.27
CA PHE A 141 0.96 -20.91 -33.67
C PHE A 141 2.17 -21.60 -34.31
N ARG A 142 3.32 -21.65 -33.60
CA ARG A 142 4.50 -22.39 -34.05
C ARG A 142 4.22 -23.89 -34.22
N ARG A 143 3.49 -24.50 -33.29
CA ARG A 143 3.10 -25.91 -33.37
C ARG A 143 2.17 -26.18 -34.55
N SER A 144 1.19 -25.31 -34.80
CA SER A 144 0.26 -25.38 -35.92
C SER A 144 0.97 -25.23 -37.28
N THR A 145 1.82 -24.21 -37.41
CA THR A 145 2.60 -23.98 -38.64
C THR A 145 3.58 -25.12 -38.93
N ASN A 146 4.25 -25.66 -37.90
CA ASN A 146 5.17 -26.79 -38.08
C ASN A 146 4.45 -28.09 -38.51
N ARG A 147 3.20 -28.32 -38.06
CA ARG A 147 2.35 -29.40 -38.58
C ARG A 147 1.99 -29.22 -40.05
N ARG A 148 1.83 -27.98 -40.51
CA ARG A 148 1.52 -27.66 -41.92
C ARG A 148 2.73 -27.78 -42.86
N SER A 149 3.95 -27.73 -42.31
CA SER A 149 5.21 -27.86 -43.06
C SER A 149 5.86 -29.25 -43.00
N GLY A 150 5.31 -30.19 -42.21
CA GLY A 150 5.81 -31.56 -42.10
C GLY A 150 5.39 -32.48 -43.26
N LYS A 151 6.04 -33.67 -43.34
CA LYS A 151 5.88 -34.76 -44.34
C LYS A 151 4.44 -35.27 -44.59
N ASP A 152 3.44 -34.73 -43.90
CA ASP A 152 2.02 -35.07 -44.02
C ASP A 152 1.31 -34.37 -45.20
N ARG A 153 2.08 -33.74 -46.10
CA ARG A 153 1.65 -33.56 -47.49
C ARG A 153 1.43 -34.95 -48.09
N ARG A 154 0.22 -35.48 -47.90
CA ARG A 154 -0.32 -36.61 -48.64
C ARG A 154 0.09 -36.41 -50.10
N LYS A 155 0.94 -37.31 -50.60
CA LYS A 155 1.18 -37.48 -52.02
C LYS A 155 -0.19 -37.43 -52.68
N GLY A 156 -0.41 -36.47 -53.57
CA GLY A 156 -1.63 -36.42 -54.37
C GLY A 156 -1.83 -37.77 -55.07
N PRO A 157 -3.07 -38.12 -55.45
CA PRO A 157 -3.36 -39.41 -56.05
C PRO A 157 -2.40 -39.63 -57.22
N ALA A 158 -1.58 -40.68 -57.12
CA ALA A 158 -0.71 -41.09 -58.22
C ALA A 158 -1.62 -41.40 -59.41
N ARG A 159 -1.46 -40.63 -60.49
CA ARG A 159 -1.99 -40.97 -61.80
C ARG A 159 -1.13 -42.05 -62.43
#